data_AF-Q1J1B8-F1
#
_entry.id   AF-Q1J1B8-F1
#
_cell.length_a   1.000
_cell.length_b   1.000
_cell.length_c   1.000
_cell.angle_alpha   90.00
_cell.angle_beta   90.00
_cell.angle_gamma   90.00
#
_symmetry.space_group_name_H-M   'P 1'
#
loop_
_entity.id
_entity.type
_entity.pdbx_description
1 polymer ?
#
loop_
_entity_poly.entity_id
_entity_poly.type
_entity_poly.pdbx_seq_one_letter_code
_entity_poly.pdbx_strand_id
1 'polypeptide(L)'
;MGGTFAGFAVDGKVTPERVDVRLGGRVNGDDVHLILDGRRVTGRFSGRLQGKDVNLRLDGEQLTGRIGGAFEGKDVQLDCGDVPPELAALAAVCAYKVLEDDEAASASTVIHPSS
;
A
#
# COMPACT_ATOMS: atom_id res chain seq x y z
N MET A 1 8.87 32.86 -5.87
CA MET A 1 9.60 31.98 -4.94
C MET A 1 8.59 31.00 -4.38
N GLY A 2 8.19 29.94 -5.06
CA GLY A 2 8.99 28.74 -5.34
C GLY A 2 8.51 27.63 -4.41
N GLY A 3 7.58 26.79 -4.87
CA GLY A 3 6.98 25.72 -4.07
C GLY A 3 5.76 25.12 -4.78
N THR A 4 5.98 24.37 -5.86
CA THR A 4 4.94 23.51 -6.43
C THR A 4 4.56 22.51 -5.35
N PHE A 5 3.39 22.68 -4.76
CA PHE A 5 2.81 21.74 -3.80
C PHE A 5 2.78 20.35 -4.43
N ALA A 6 3.72 19.49 -4.06
CA ALA A 6 3.68 18.07 -4.37
C ALA A 6 2.61 17.43 -3.47
N GLY A 7 1.34 17.75 -3.75
CA GLY A 7 0.21 17.18 -3.03
C GLY A 7 0.16 15.68 -3.28
N PHE A 8 0.21 14.88 -2.22
CA PHE A 8 -0.18 13.48 -2.29
C PHE A 8 -1.68 13.46 -2.56
N ALA A 9 -2.06 13.14 -3.80
CA ALA A 9 -3.46 12.98 -4.15
C ALA A 9 -3.86 11.52 -3.91
N VAL A 10 -5.02 11.32 -3.33
CA VAL A 10 -5.69 10.02 -3.24
C VAL A 10 -7.00 10.17 -3.97
N ASP A 11 -7.17 9.41 -5.04
CA ASP A 11 -8.41 9.36 -5.81
C ASP A 11 -8.83 7.90 -5.95
N GLY A 12 -10.12 7.62 -5.78
CA GLY A 12 -10.60 6.25 -5.85
C GLY A 12 -11.91 6.01 -5.15
N LYS A 13 -12.32 4.74 -5.17
CA LYS A 13 -13.54 4.26 -4.55
C LYS A 13 -13.21 3.17 -3.54
N VAL A 14 -13.76 3.34 -2.34
CA VAL A 14 -13.73 2.34 -1.27
C VAL A 14 -15.16 1.85 -1.08
N THR A 15 -15.38 0.55 -1.26
CA THR A 15 -16.63 -0.13 -0.94
C THR A 15 -16.34 -1.33 -0.03
N PRO A 16 -17.35 -1.89 0.65
CA PRO A 16 -17.16 -3.05 1.51
C PRO A 16 -16.61 -4.29 0.78
N GLU A 17 -16.84 -4.40 -0.53
CA GLU A 17 -16.39 -5.54 -1.34
C GLU A 17 -15.11 -5.24 -2.13
N ARG A 18 -14.75 -3.96 -2.32
CA ARG A 18 -13.70 -3.57 -3.25
C ARG A 18 -13.07 -2.23 -2.90
N VAL A 19 -11.75 -2.15 -3.05
CA VAL A 19 -10.98 -0.91 -2.90
C VAL A 19 -10.21 -0.67 -4.20
N ASP A 20 -10.55 0.39 -4.92
CA ASP A 20 -9.82 0.84 -6.10
C ASP A 20 -9.33 2.26 -5.83
N VAL A 21 -8.06 2.41 -5.53
CA VAL A 21 -7.50 3.71 -5.11
C VAL A 21 -6.17 3.95 -5.80
N ARG A 22 -5.98 5.15 -6.32
CA ARG A 22 -4.71 5.65 -6.83
C ARG A 22 -4.03 6.50 -5.76
N LEU A 23 -2.83 6.09 -5.36
CA LEU A 23 -2.01 6.73 -4.34
C LEU A 23 -0.88 7.55 -4.99
N GLY A 24 -0.93 8.87 -4.89
CA GLY A 24 0.14 9.78 -5.30
C GLY A 24 -0.24 10.75 -6.42
N GLY A 25 0.76 11.48 -6.91
CA GLY A 25 0.56 12.51 -7.95
C GLY A 25 0.21 11.92 -9.32
N ARG A 26 -0.44 12.72 -10.18
CA ARG A 26 -0.94 12.34 -11.52
C ARG A 26 0.09 11.63 -12.42
N VAL A 27 1.39 11.84 -12.20
CA VAL A 27 2.48 11.28 -13.02
C VAL A 27 3.16 10.06 -12.38
N ASN A 28 3.25 9.99 -11.03
CA ASN A 28 3.98 8.93 -10.30
C ASN A 28 3.09 8.22 -9.26
N GLY A 29 1.79 8.07 -9.56
CA GLY A 29 0.82 7.43 -8.68
C GLY A 29 0.84 5.91 -8.84
N ASP A 30 0.63 5.21 -7.72
CA ASP A 30 0.51 3.76 -7.67
C ASP A 30 -0.98 3.37 -7.57
N ASP A 31 -1.38 2.32 -8.28
CA ASP A 31 -2.76 1.86 -8.26
C ASP A 31 -2.93 0.69 -7.27
N VAL A 32 -3.95 0.78 -6.42
CA VAL A 32 -4.33 -0.21 -5.42
C VAL A 32 -5.66 -0.82 -5.84
N HIS A 33 -5.69 -2.13 -6.01
CA HIS A 33 -6.90 -2.90 -6.30
C HIS A 33 -7.04 -4.02 -5.30
N LEU A 34 -7.98 -3.90 -4.37
CA LEU A 34 -8.31 -4.93 -3.37
C LEU A 34 -9.73 -5.42 -3.57
N ILE A 35 -9.92 -6.71 -3.32
CA ILE A 35 -11.20 -7.40 -3.29
C ILE A 35 -11.35 -7.98 -1.89
N LEU A 36 -12.51 -7.72 -1.28
CA LEU A 36 -12.87 -8.23 0.02
C LEU A 36 -13.94 -9.31 -0.17
N ASP A 37 -13.62 -10.53 0.28
CA ASP A 37 -14.52 -11.68 0.31
C ASP A 37 -14.66 -12.13 1.77
N GLY A 38 -15.68 -11.61 2.44
CA GLY A 38 -15.96 -11.85 3.85
C GLY A 38 -14.79 -11.45 4.75
N ARG A 39 -13.98 -12.44 5.15
CA ARG A 39 -12.81 -12.25 6.03
C ARG A 39 -11.47 -12.25 5.29
N ARG A 40 -11.48 -12.31 3.96
CA ARG A 40 -10.27 -12.37 3.16
C ARG A 40 -10.16 -11.13 2.29
N VAL A 41 -8.96 -10.57 2.25
CA VAL A 41 -8.64 -9.44 1.36
C VAL A 41 -7.55 -9.91 0.41
N THR A 42 -7.83 -9.88 -0.88
CA THR A 42 -6.85 -10.20 -1.92
C THR A 42 -6.75 -9.05 -2.90
N GLY A 43 -5.62 -8.89 -3.56
CA GLY A 43 -5.48 -7.78 -4.49
C GLY A 43 -4.12 -7.63 -5.11
N ARG A 44 -3.98 -6.57 -5.89
CA ARG A 44 -2.71 -6.08 -6.42
C ARG A 44 -2.46 -4.65 -6.02
N PHE A 45 -1.21 -4.38 -5.71
CA PHE A 45 -0.65 -3.05 -5.57
C PHE A 45 0.39 -2.84 -6.65
N SER A 46 0.13 -1.94 -7.60
CA SER A 46 1.03 -1.64 -8.72
C SER A 46 1.98 -0.53 -8.31
N GLY A 47 3.17 -0.92 -7.82
CA GLY A 47 4.29 0.00 -7.59
C GLY A 47 5.07 0.31 -8.87
N ARG A 48 5.92 1.35 -8.84
CA ARG A 48 6.74 1.85 -9.97
C ARG A 48 7.52 0.81 -10.80
N LEU A 49 7.87 -0.36 -10.24
CA LEU A 49 8.73 -1.34 -10.92
C LEU A 49 8.04 -2.70 -11.16
N GLN A 50 7.29 -3.22 -10.18
CA GLN A 50 6.61 -4.51 -10.26
C GLN A 50 5.32 -4.50 -9.45
N GLY A 51 4.26 -5.11 -10.01
CA GLY A 51 3.01 -5.33 -9.31
C GLY A 51 3.21 -6.33 -8.16
N LYS A 52 2.73 -5.98 -6.98
CA LYS A 52 2.81 -6.77 -5.75
C LYS A 52 1.45 -7.36 -5.42
N ASP A 53 1.44 -8.55 -4.87
CA ASP A 53 0.21 -9.21 -4.46
C ASP A 53 -0.10 -8.87 -3.00
N VAL A 54 -1.37 -8.64 -2.72
CA VAL A 54 -1.91 -8.42 -1.37
C VAL A 54 -2.69 -9.66 -0.99
N ASN A 55 -2.33 -10.28 0.13
CA ASN A 55 -3.06 -11.42 0.70
C ASN A 55 -3.19 -11.22 2.21
N LEU A 56 -4.34 -10.71 2.63
CA LEU A 56 -4.66 -10.47 4.03
C LEU A 56 -5.89 -11.26 4.45
N ARG A 57 -6.02 -11.47 5.75
CA ARG A 57 -7.11 -12.17 6.41
C ARG A 57 -7.45 -11.45 7.70
N LEU A 58 -8.73 -11.21 7.90
CA LEU A 58 -9.29 -10.70 9.14
C LEU A 58 -9.65 -11.88 10.04
N ASP A 59 -9.13 -11.89 11.26
CA ASP A 59 -9.51 -12.82 12.32
C ASP A 59 -9.88 -12.03 13.58
N GLY A 60 -11.19 -11.95 13.85
CA GLY A 60 -11.73 -11.01 14.84
C GLY A 60 -11.37 -9.58 14.47
N GLU A 61 -10.59 -8.93 15.34
CA GLU A 61 -10.11 -7.55 15.19
C GLU A 61 -8.69 -7.49 14.61
N GLN A 62 -8.08 -8.64 14.29
CA GLN A 62 -6.71 -8.70 13.78
C GLN A 62 -6.69 -8.91 12.26
N LEU A 63 -6.05 -7.98 11.55
CA LEU A 63 -5.74 -8.12 10.13
C LEU A 63 -4.31 -8.64 9.98
N THR A 64 -4.20 -9.85 9.45
CA THR A 64 -2.91 -10.54 9.28
C THR A 64 -2.70 -10.94 7.83
N GLY A 65 -1.45 -11.09 7.39
CA GLY A 65 -1.15 -11.61 6.06
C GLY A 65 0.17 -11.13 5.50
N ARG A 66 0.26 -11.01 4.17
CA ARG A 66 1.48 -10.62 3.47
C ARG A 66 1.16 -9.71 2.29
N ILE A 67 1.99 -8.68 2.11
CA ILE A 67 1.99 -7.78 0.96
C ILE A 67 3.36 -7.83 0.29
N GLY A 68 3.41 -8.08 -1.01
CA GLY A 68 4.64 -7.99 -1.79
C GLY A 68 4.75 -8.95 -2.96
N GLY A 69 5.96 -9.06 -3.51
CA GLY A 69 6.28 -9.97 -4.62
C GLY A 69 6.62 -11.38 -4.14
N ALA A 70 6.80 -12.31 -5.08
CA ALA A 70 7.11 -13.72 -4.79
C ALA A 70 8.39 -13.92 -3.94
N PHE A 71 9.35 -12.99 -4.02
CA PHE A 71 10.62 -13.05 -3.30
C PHE A 71 10.77 -11.99 -2.20
N GLU A 72 10.10 -10.84 -2.32
CA GLU A 72 10.20 -9.71 -1.39
C GLU A 72 8.79 -9.32 -0.91
N GLY A 73 8.32 -10.05 0.10
CA GLY A 73 7.04 -9.80 0.77
C GLY A 73 7.24 -9.43 2.24
N LYS A 74 6.46 -8.46 2.72
CA LYS A 74 6.43 -8.06 4.13
C LYS A 74 5.17 -8.61 4.77
N ASP A 75 5.31 -9.10 5.99
CA ASP A 75 4.17 -9.58 6.77
C ASP A 75 3.42 -8.40 7.37
N VAL A 76 2.10 -8.51 7.39
CA VAL A 76 1.18 -7.53 7.96
C VAL A 76 0.55 -8.16 9.18
N GLN A 77 0.59 -7.42 10.28
CA GLN A 77 -0.16 -7.73 11.48
C GLN A 77 -0.62 -6.40 12.07
N LEU A 78 -1.92 -6.17 12.05
CA LEU A 78 -2.53 -4.91 12.43
C LEU A 78 -3.78 -5.18 13.28
N ASP A 79 -3.84 -4.53 14.44
CA ASP A 79 -5.03 -4.51 15.26
C ASP A 79 -5.97 -3.42 14.73
N CYS A 80 -7.15 -3.82 14.27
CA CYS A 80 -8.12 -2.97 13.60
C CYS A 80 -9.19 -2.47 14.56
N GLY A 81 -9.41 -3.13 15.71
CA GLY A 81 -10.61 -2.92 16.54
C GLY A 81 -11.89 -2.86 15.69
N ASP A 82 -12.63 -1.76 15.84
CA ASP A 82 -13.88 -1.48 15.10
C ASP A 82 -13.69 -0.92 13.67
N VAL A 83 -12.45 -0.84 13.16
CA VAL A 83 -12.17 -0.28 11.83
C VAL A 83 -12.67 -1.25 10.74
N PRO A 84 -13.42 -0.75 9.73
CA PRO A 84 -13.84 -1.57 8.60
C PRO A 84 -12.64 -2.22 7.89
N PRO A 85 -12.75 -3.51 7.49
CA PRO A 85 -11.63 -4.26 6.92
C PRO A 85 -11.07 -3.63 5.65
N GLU A 86 -11.91 -2.96 4.85
CA GLU A 86 -11.50 -2.24 3.64
C GLU A 86 -10.55 -1.07 3.96
N LEU A 87 -10.81 -0.36 5.07
CA LEU A 87 -9.97 0.75 5.52
C LEU A 87 -8.70 0.24 6.19
N ALA A 88 -8.80 -0.83 6.99
CA ALA A 88 -7.63 -1.46 7.60
C ALA A 88 -6.67 -2.01 6.53
N ALA A 89 -7.20 -2.66 5.48
CA ALA A 89 -6.41 -3.14 4.36
C ALA A 89 -5.79 -2.00 3.54
N LEU A 90 -6.55 -0.94 3.27
CA LEU A 90 -6.01 0.25 2.60
C LEU A 90 -4.88 0.89 3.42
N ALA A 91 -5.05 1.01 4.75
CA ALA A 91 -4.03 1.53 5.64
C ALA A 91 -2.76 0.66 5.64
N ALA A 92 -2.90 -0.67 5.65
CA ALA A 92 -1.78 -1.59 5.55
C ALA A 92 -1.00 -1.42 4.23
N VAL A 93 -1.70 -1.25 3.10
CA VAL A 93 -1.08 -0.99 1.80
C VAL A 93 -0.39 0.38 1.77
N CYS A 94 -1.00 1.42 2.32
CA CYS A 94 -0.39 2.74 2.44
C CYS A 94 0.90 2.70 3.29
N ALA A 95 0.87 2.02 4.43
CA ALA A 95 2.05 1.84 5.28
C ALA A 95 3.16 1.07 4.54
N TYR A 96 2.80 0.01 3.81
CA TYR A 96 3.73 -0.75 2.97
C TYR A 96 4.39 0.14 1.90
N LYS A 97 3.60 0.98 1.21
CA LYS A 97 4.11 1.93 0.21
C LYS A 97 5.12 2.91 0.80
N VAL A 98 4.81 3.50 1.96
CA VAL A 98 5.70 4.46 2.63
C VAL A 98 7.03 3.80 2.99
N LEU A 99 6.98 2.56 3.49
CA LEU A 99 8.18 1.80 3.81
C LEU A 99 9.03 1.50 2.58
N GLU A 100 8.42 1.10 1.46
CA GLU A 100 9.14 0.86 0.20
C GLU A 100 9.72 2.15 -0.39
N ASP A 101 9.00 3.26 -0.33
CA ASP A 101 9.49 4.56 -0.80
C ASP A 101 10.71 5.02 0.05
N ASP A 102 10.70 4.76 1.36
CA ASP A 102 11.82 5.06 2.27
C ASP A 102 13.04 4.15 2.03
N GLU A 103 12.81 2.84 1.82
CA GLU A 103 13.86 1.88 1.46
C GLU A 103 14.50 2.22 0.11
N ALA A 104 13.70 2.63 -0.89
CA ALA A 104 14.18 3.06 -2.20
C ALA A 104 14.99 4.38 -2.13
N ALA A 105 14.56 5.33 -1.30
CA ALA A 105 15.28 6.58 -1.06
C ALA A 105 16.62 6.34 -0.33
N SER A 106 16.61 5.46 0.66
CA SER A 106 17.81 5.03 1.40
C SER A 106 18.79 4.30 0.49
N ALA A 107 18.32 3.37 -0.35
CA ALA A 107 19.13 2.70 -1.36
C ALA A 107 19.76 3.71 -2.34
N SER A 108 19.01 4.68 -2.85
CA SER A 108 19.56 5.72 -3.75
C SER A 108 20.65 6.57 -3.09
N THR A 109 20.55 6.83 -1.79
CA THR A 109 21.55 7.60 -1.03
C THR A 109 22.87 6.84 -0.88
N VAL A 110 22.82 5.50 -0.77
CA VAL A 110 24.04 4.67 -0.65
C VAL A 110 24.78 4.53 -1.98
N ILE A 111 24.10 4.62 -3.12
CA ILE A 111 24.70 4.44 -4.46
C ILE A 111 25.36 5.73 -4.98
N HIS A 112 25.05 6.89 -4.39
CA HIS A 112 25.71 8.18 -4.66
C HIS A 112 26.45 8.71 -3.42
N PRO A 113 27.61 8.14 -3.03
CA PRO A 113 28.51 8.85 -2.14
C PRO A 113 28.99 10.10 -2.87
N SER A 114 28.68 11.28 -2.33
CA SER A 114 29.13 12.57 -2.82
C SER A 114 30.63 12.53 -3.10
N SER A 115 31.01 12.82 -4.36
CA SER A 115 32.40 13.17 -4.75
C SER A 115 32.54 14.68 -4.80
#